data_AF-A0A7Y3DEN2-F1
#
_entry.id   AF-A0A7Y3DEN2-F1
#
_cell.length_a   1.000
_cell.length_b   1.000
_cell.length_c   1.000
_cell.angle_alpha   90.00
_cell.angle_beta   90.00
_cell.angle_gamma   90.00
#
_symmetry.space_group_name_H-M   'P 1'
#
loop_
_entity.id
_entity.type
_entity.pdbx_description
1 polymer ?
#
loop_
_entity_poly.entity_id
_entity_poly.type
_entity_poly.pdbx_seq_one_letter_code
_entity_poly.pdbx_strand_id
1 'polypeptide(L)'
;MSAGRPALHRLAQRLGILDAYRNVEGHDRWTSDATREALAAAMGHDAGSEAAAAAALARLDREDAERILEPVLVWREWPEGSPTLDVRLAPLAGARDYRIELHLEDGTVEHASGQLPEADAAGHAFLPLPQRPPPGYHDLRLVVDAPGGERSARQRLVMAPRDVRPPEDVL
;
A
#
# COMPACT_ATOMS: atom_id res chain seq x y z
N MET A 1 -28.57 5.75 -26.47
CA MET A 1 -27.74 6.57 -25.54
C MET A 1 -27.34 5.63 -24.42
N SER A 2 -26.08 5.17 -24.37
CA SER A 2 -25.65 4.33 -23.25
C SER A 2 -25.73 5.17 -21.99
N ALA A 3 -26.43 4.68 -20.96
CA ALA A 3 -26.42 5.32 -19.66
C ALA A 3 -24.95 5.42 -19.20
N GLY A 4 -24.55 6.59 -18.67
CA GLY A 4 -23.19 6.79 -18.19
C GLY A 4 -22.84 5.77 -17.11
N ARG A 5 -21.58 5.31 -17.10
CA ARG A 5 -21.07 4.30 -16.16
C ARG A 5 -20.02 4.86 -15.18
N PRO A 6 -20.38 5.85 -14.34
CA PRO A 6 -19.42 6.55 -13.50
C PRO A 6 -18.71 5.65 -12.47
N ALA A 7 -19.37 4.64 -11.92
CA ALA A 7 -18.77 3.70 -10.98
C ALA A 7 -17.75 2.79 -11.68
N LEU A 8 -18.04 2.33 -12.90
CA LEU A 8 -17.06 1.61 -13.72
C LEU A 8 -15.79 2.45 -13.93
N HIS A 9 -15.95 3.74 -14.23
CA HIS A 9 -14.82 4.64 -14.48
C HIS A 9 -14.00 4.87 -13.21
N ARG A 10 -14.66 5.10 -12.06
CA ARG A 10 -13.99 5.23 -10.76
C ARG A 10 -13.27 3.96 -10.34
N LEU A 11 -13.90 2.79 -10.53
CA LEU A 11 -13.26 1.50 -10.28
C LEU A 11 -12.04 1.32 -11.19
N ALA A 12 -12.16 1.63 -12.48
CA ALA A 12 -11.05 1.52 -13.43
C ALA A 12 -9.87 2.41 -13.01
N GLN A 13 -10.12 3.66 -12.63
CA GLN A 13 -9.11 4.57 -12.10
C GLN A 13 -8.47 4.03 -10.81
N ARG A 14 -9.28 3.50 -9.88
CA ARG A 14 -8.80 2.89 -8.64
C ARG A 14 -7.87 1.71 -8.90
N LEU A 15 -8.14 0.93 -9.95
CA LEU A 15 -7.34 -0.22 -10.38
C LEU A 15 -6.12 0.17 -11.26
N GLY A 16 -5.93 1.45 -11.57
CA GLY A 16 -4.82 1.92 -12.42
C GLY A 16 -5.05 1.69 -13.92
N ILE A 17 -6.29 1.43 -14.35
CA ILE A 17 -6.66 1.33 -15.76
C ILE A 17 -6.76 2.75 -16.34
N LEU A 18 -5.82 3.09 -17.22
CA LEU A 18 -5.71 4.40 -17.84
C LEU A 18 -6.94 4.76 -18.69
N ASP A 19 -7.31 6.03 -18.69
CA ASP A 19 -8.43 6.53 -19.50
C ASP A 19 -8.11 6.63 -20.99
N ALA A 20 -6.85 6.96 -21.28
CA ALA A 20 -6.30 6.93 -22.62
C ALA A 20 -4.79 6.70 -22.59
N TYR A 21 -4.23 6.30 -23.73
CA TYR A 21 -2.78 6.22 -23.94
C TYR A 21 -2.44 6.61 -25.38
N ARG A 22 -1.18 7.00 -25.59
CA ARG A 22 -0.65 7.27 -26.93
C ARG A 22 -0.05 5.98 -27.50
N ASN A 23 -0.53 5.55 -28.66
CA ASN A 23 0.02 4.36 -29.32
C ASN A 23 1.36 4.66 -30.03
N VAL A 24 1.98 3.62 -30.59
CA VAL A 24 3.29 3.72 -31.26
C VAL A 24 3.25 4.58 -32.53
N GLU A 25 2.07 4.70 -33.16
CA GLU A 25 1.84 5.62 -34.28
C GLU A 25 1.62 7.08 -33.83
N GLY A 26 1.61 7.34 -32.53
CA GLY A 26 1.45 8.67 -31.96
C GLY A 26 0.00 9.17 -31.88
N HIS A 27 -1.00 8.30 -32.01
CA HIS A 27 -2.42 8.60 -31.84
C HIS A 27 -2.92 8.27 -30.43
N ASP A 28 -3.86 9.08 -29.93
CA ASP A 28 -4.54 8.82 -28.66
C ASP A 28 -5.56 7.69 -28.82
N ARG A 29 -5.55 6.76 -27.87
CA ARG A 29 -6.48 5.63 -27.77
C ARG A 29 -7.21 5.71 -26.44
N TRP A 30 -8.54 5.79 -26.51
CA TRP A 30 -9.41 5.83 -25.34
C TRP A 30 -9.83 4.42 -24.92
N THR A 31 -9.84 4.19 -23.61
CA THR A 31 -10.26 2.91 -23.04
C THR A 31 -11.80 2.85 -23.02
N SER A 32 -12.35 1.91 -23.80
CA SER A 32 -13.80 1.68 -23.85
C SER A 32 -14.33 1.05 -22.57
N ASP A 33 -15.62 1.21 -22.27
CA ASP A 33 -16.26 0.56 -21.12
C ASP A 33 -16.09 -0.97 -21.16
N ALA A 34 -16.27 -1.60 -22.33
CA ALA A 34 -16.06 -3.04 -22.49
C ALA A 34 -14.62 -3.46 -22.15
N THR A 35 -13.63 -2.63 -22.49
CA THR A 35 -12.23 -2.86 -22.10
C THR A 35 -12.03 -2.71 -20.60
N ARG A 36 -12.65 -1.71 -19.96
CA ARG A 36 -12.58 -1.53 -18.49
C ARG A 36 -13.16 -2.73 -17.76
N GLU A 37 -14.31 -3.23 -18.21
CA GLU A 37 -14.93 -4.43 -17.65
C GLU A 37 -14.03 -5.65 -17.76
N ALA A 38 -13.47 -5.91 -18.95
CA ALA A 38 -12.60 -7.04 -19.19
C ALA A 38 -11.33 -6.98 -18.33
N LEU A 39 -10.71 -5.80 -18.20
CA LEU A 39 -9.53 -5.61 -17.37
C LEU A 39 -9.85 -5.72 -15.87
N ALA A 40 -10.95 -5.12 -15.41
CA ALA A 40 -11.39 -5.26 -14.02
C ALA A 40 -11.66 -6.74 -13.66
N ALA A 41 -12.33 -7.47 -14.55
CA ALA A 41 -12.57 -8.91 -14.38
C ALA A 41 -11.26 -9.72 -14.35
N ALA A 42 -10.31 -9.39 -15.22
CA ALA A 42 -8.98 -10.01 -15.21
C ALA A 42 -8.20 -9.74 -13.91
N MET A 43 -8.46 -8.60 -13.26
CA MET A 43 -7.92 -8.26 -11.94
C MET A 43 -8.73 -8.85 -10.77
N GLY A 44 -9.79 -9.62 -11.04
CA GLY A 44 -10.61 -10.28 -10.02
C GLY A 44 -11.77 -9.43 -9.47
N HIS A 45 -12.19 -8.37 -10.18
CA HIS A 45 -13.30 -7.51 -9.79
C HIS A 45 -14.48 -7.65 -10.75
N ASP A 46 -15.68 -7.93 -10.23
CA ASP A 46 -16.89 -7.87 -11.03
C ASP A 46 -17.25 -6.41 -11.34
N ALA A 47 -17.30 -6.10 -12.63
CA ALA A 47 -17.68 -4.79 -13.14
C ALA A 47 -18.68 -4.91 -14.31
N GLY A 48 -19.32 -6.08 -14.50
CA GLY A 48 -20.23 -6.35 -15.63
C GLY A 48 -21.52 -5.53 -15.63
N SER A 49 -21.75 -4.76 -14.56
CA SER A 49 -22.80 -3.75 -14.48
C SER A 49 -22.32 -2.56 -13.65
N GLU A 50 -23.04 -1.44 -13.74
CA GLU A 50 -22.76 -0.26 -12.92
C GLU A 50 -22.90 -0.55 -11.42
N ALA A 51 -23.90 -1.35 -11.02
CA ALA A 51 -24.10 -1.76 -9.63
C ALA A 51 -22.96 -2.68 -9.13
N ALA A 52 -22.50 -3.61 -9.97
CA ALA A 52 -21.37 -4.47 -9.65
C ALA A 52 -20.08 -3.65 -9.47
N ALA A 53 -19.82 -2.70 -10.37
CA ALA A 53 -18.66 -1.80 -10.25
C ALA A 53 -18.70 -0.96 -8.97
N ALA A 54 -19.88 -0.41 -8.61
CA ALA A 54 -20.06 0.32 -7.35
C ALA A 54 -19.82 -0.55 -6.12
N ALA A 55 -20.29 -1.80 -6.13
CA ALA A 55 -20.06 -2.74 -5.03
C ALA A 55 -18.59 -3.14 -4.91
N ALA A 56 -17.89 -3.36 -6.03
CA ALA A 56 -16.46 -3.66 -6.05
C ALA A 56 -15.62 -2.49 -5.53
N LEU A 57 -15.96 -1.26 -5.93
CA LEU A 57 -15.31 -0.05 -5.42
C LEU A 57 -15.52 0.11 -3.91
N ALA A 58 -16.77 0.00 -3.43
CA ALA A 58 -17.07 0.10 -2.01
C ALA A 58 -16.37 -1.00 -1.18
N ARG A 59 -16.16 -2.19 -1.74
CA ARG A 59 -15.38 -3.25 -1.08
C ARG A 59 -13.92 -2.83 -0.91
N LEU A 60 -13.28 -2.33 -1.97
CA LEU A 60 -11.90 -1.82 -1.92
C LEU A 60 -11.75 -0.69 -0.88
N ASP A 61 -12.70 0.25 -0.88
CA ASP A 61 -12.67 1.38 0.08
C ASP A 61 -12.77 0.90 1.53
N ARG A 62 -13.60 -0.13 1.82
CA ARG A 62 -13.67 -0.74 3.16
C ARG A 62 -12.37 -1.45 3.53
N GLU A 63 -11.80 -2.24 2.61
CA GLU A 63 -10.54 -2.95 2.82
C GLU A 63 -9.39 -1.98 3.11
N ASP A 64 -9.39 -0.80 2.50
CA ASP A 64 -8.43 0.27 2.78
C ASP A 64 -8.69 0.97 4.11
N ALA A 65 -9.96 1.19 4.46
CA ALA A 65 -10.36 1.83 5.71
C ALA A 65 -10.06 0.97 6.95
N GLU A 66 -10.04 -0.36 6.80
CA GLU A 66 -9.70 -1.30 7.86
C GLU A 66 -8.19 -1.56 7.98
N ARG A 67 -7.40 -1.16 6.98
CA ARG A 67 -5.96 -1.44 6.94
C ARG A 67 -5.20 -0.55 7.91
N ILE A 68 -4.36 -1.15 8.75
CA ILE A 68 -3.46 -0.42 9.67
C ILE A 68 -2.14 -0.07 8.98
N LEU A 69 -1.57 -1.02 8.24
CA LEU A 69 -0.30 -0.90 7.50
C LEU A 69 -0.51 -1.36 6.07
N GLU A 70 0.14 -0.71 5.10
CA GLU A 70 0.25 -1.29 3.76
C GLU A 70 0.97 -2.65 3.82
N PRO A 71 0.63 -3.63 2.96
CA PRO A 71 1.20 -4.97 3.04
C PRO A 71 2.72 -5.00 2.81
N VAL A 72 3.22 -4.06 1.98
CA VAL A 72 4.63 -3.94 1.63
C VAL A 72 5.06 -2.48 1.67
N LEU A 73 6.16 -2.19 2.35
CA LEU A 73 6.90 -0.95 2.27
C LEU A 73 8.20 -1.21 1.53
N VAL A 74 8.40 -0.54 0.39
CA VAL A 74 9.69 -0.54 -0.31
C VAL A 74 10.37 0.78 0.00
N TRP A 75 11.52 0.74 0.64
CA TRP A 75 12.31 1.93 0.93
C TRP A 75 13.65 1.84 0.21
N ARG A 76 13.97 2.84 -0.60
CA ARG A 76 15.26 2.94 -1.25
C ARG A 76 16.27 3.55 -0.30
N GLU A 77 17.46 2.97 -0.26
CA GLU A 77 18.55 3.46 0.54
C GLU A 77 18.94 4.91 0.19
N TRP A 78 18.88 5.80 1.17
CA TRP A 78 19.40 7.17 1.09
C TRP A 78 20.41 7.43 2.21
N PRO A 79 21.46 8.25 1.99
CA PRO A 79 22.42 8.58 3.05
C PRO A 79 21.73 9.29 4.21
N GLU A 80 20.86 10.24 3.89
CA GLU A 80 20.03 10.96 4.84
C GLU A 80 18.66 10.27 4.94
N GLY A 81 18.31 9.82 6.15
CA GLY A 81 16.98 9.30 6.45
C GLY A 81 16.96 7.84 6.88
N SER A 82 15.81 7.44 7.38
CA SER A 82 15.48 6.08 7.74
C SER A 82 14.03 5.83 7.35
N PRO A 83 13.67 4.59 6.98
CA PRO A 83 12.27 4.26 6.77
C PRO A 83 11.48 4.57 8.05
N THR A 84 10.30 5.14 7.87
CA THR A 84 9.27 5.25 8.92
C THR A 84 8.14 4.31 8.56
N LEU A 85 7.52 3.75 9.60
CA LEU A 85 6.31 2.97 9.46
C LEU A 85 5.12 3.92 9.38
N ASP A 86 4.48 3.98 8.23
CA ASP A 86 3.24 4.73 8.02
C ASP A 86 2.04 3.91 8.52
N VAL A 87 1.39 4.42 9.56
CA VAL A 87 0.28 3.77 10.27
C VAL A 87 -1.00 4.57 10.08
N ARG A 88 -2.04 3.93 9.55
CA ARG A 88 -3.39 4.50 9.52
C ARG A 88 -4.01 4.39 10.91
N LEU A 89 -4.42 5.51 11.49
CA LEU A 89 -4.96 5.54 12.85
C LEU A 89 -6.46 5.32 12.94
N ALA A 90 -7.22 5.48 11.85
CA ALA A 90 -8.67 5.29 11.87
C ALA A 90 -9.10 3.88 12.37
N PRO A 91 -8.48 2.76 11.93
CA PRO A 91 -8.75 1.43 12.51
C PRO A 91 -8.32 1.28 13.97
N LEU A 92 -7.52 2.21 14.48
CA LEU A 92 -6.90 2.21 15.81
C LEU A 92 -7.47 3.28 16.73
N ALA A 93 -8.69 3.75 16.46
CA ALA A 93 -9.31 4.83 17.22
C ALA A 93 -9.27 4.56 18.74
N GLY A 94 -8.64 5.49 19.48
CA GLY A 94 -8.49 5.40 20.93
C GLY A 94 -7.29 4.60 21.43
N ALA A 95 -6.52 3.98 20.53
CA ALA A 95 -5.22 3.39 20.89
C ALA A 95 -4.24 4.47 21.36
N ARG A 96 -3.29 4.05 22.21
CA ARG A 96 -2.31 4.95 22.84
C ARG A 96 -0.89 4.42 22.74
N ASP A 97 -0.70 3.13 22.96
CA ASP A 97 0.61 2.51 23.01
C ASP A 97 0.80 1.56 21.83
N TYR A 98 2.05 1.44 21.38
CA TYR A 98 2.45 0.52 20.33
C TYR A 98 3.72 -0.26 20.68
N ARG A 99 3.86 -1.42 20.05
CA ARG A 99 5.08 -2.22 19.98
C ARG A 99 5.36 -2.61 18.53
N ILE A 100 6.63 -2.53 18.14
CA ILE A 100 7.15 -2.96 16.84
C ILE A 100 8.12 -4.11 17.08
N GLU A 101 7.95 -5.19 16.32
CA GLU A 101 8.93 -6.27 16.15
C GLU A 101 9.46 -6.17 14.71
N LEU A 102 10.76 -5.95 14.54
CA LEU A 102 11.45 -5.96 13.26
C LEU A 102 12.30 -7.22 13.18
N HIS A 103 11.92 -8.13 12.30
CA HIS A 103 12.71 -9.32 11.97
C HIS A 103 13.55 -9.02 10.72
N LEU A 104 14.86 -8.97 10.92
CA LEU A 104 15.83 -8.81 9.84
C LEU A 104 15.97 -10.09 9.03
N GLU A 105 16.56 -9.95 7.84
CA GLU A 105 16.76 -11.07 6.90
C GLU A 105 17.72 -12.12 7.47
N ASP A 106 18.69 -11.68 8.26
CA ASP A 106 19.67 -12.55 8.92
C ASP A 106 19.08 -13.30 10.13
N GLY A 107 17.80 -13.09 10.45
CA GLY A 107 17.09 -13.70 11.57
C GLY A 107 17.15 -12.90 12.88
N THR A 108 17.88 -11.79 12.93
CA THR A 108 17.92 -10.88 14.09
C THR A 108 16.53 -10.27 14.32
N VAL A 109 16.13 -10.12 15.58
CA VAL A 109 14.85 -9.51 15.95
C VAL A 109 15.07 -8.30 16.84
N GLU A 110 14.63 -7.15 16.37
CA GLU A 110 14.70 -5.88 17.07
C GLU A 110 13.33 -5.41 17.52
N HIS A 111 13.30 -4.67 18.62
CA HIS A 111 12.05 -4.24 19.25
C HIS A 111 12.05 -2.74 19.50
N ALA A 112 10.90 -2.10 19.26
CA ALA A 112 10.63 -0.74 19.69
C ALA A 112 9.25 -0.67 20.35
N SER A 113 9.06 0.28 21.25
CA SER A 113 7.76 0.57 21.85
C SER A 113 7.65 2.05 22.13
N GLY A 114 6.43 2.57 22.12
CA GLY A 114 6.19 3.96 22.46
C GLY A 114 4.71 4.30 22.43
N GLN A 115 4.44 5.60 22.43
CA GLN A 115 3.10 6.13 22.30
C GLN A 115 2.81 6.50 20.85
N LEU A 116 1.61 6.19 20.38
CA LEU A 116 1.14 6.60 19.06
C LEU A 116 1.12 8.14 19.00
N PRO A 117 1.81 8.74 18.01
CA PRO A 117 1.70 10.17 17.74
C PRO A 117 0.28 10.58 17.38
N GLU A 118 0.02 11.88 17.41
CA GLU A 118 -1.19 12.43 16.81
C GLU A 118 -1.21 12.17 15.30
N ALA A 119 -2.40 11.91 14.76
CA ALA A 119 -2.58 11.76 13.33
C ALA A 119 -2.33 13.08 12.61
N ASP A 120 -1.76 13.00 11.42
CA ASP A 120 -1.76 14.11 10.48
C ASP A 120 -3.19 14.40 9.94
N ALA A 121 -3.30 15.39 9.05
CA ALA A 121 -4.59 15.76 8.44
C ALA A 121 -5.22 14.64 7.59
N ALA A 122 -4.45 13.64 7.17
CA ALA A 122 -4.92 12.47 6.43
C ALA A 122 -5.29 11.29 7.36
N GLY A 123 -5.02 11.38 8.66
CA GLY A 123 -5.29 10.31 9.63
C GLY A 123 -4.14 9.30 9.79
N HIS A 124 -2.93 9.69 9.39
CA HIS A 124 -1.73 8.85 9.44
C HIS A 124 -0.79 9.25 10.57
N ALA A 125 -0.06 8.29 11.12
CA ALA A 125 1.06 8.53 12.03
C ALA A 125 2.31 7.78 11.57
N PHE A 126 3.46 8.42 11.75
CA PHE A 126 4.75 7.88 11.32
C PHE A 126 5.54 7.41 12.54
N LEU A 127 5.81 6.11 12.62
CA LEU A 127 6.59 5.52 13.72
C LEU A 127 8.02 5.25 13.27
N PRO A 128 9.04 5.58 14.09
CA PRO A 128 10.41 5.20 13.79
C PRO A 128 10.58 3.68 13.93
N LEU A 129 11.43 3.10 13.08
CA LEU A 129 11.89 1.72 13.28
C LEU A 129 12.92 1.65 14.42
N PRO A 130 13.07 0.50 15.12
CA PRO A 130 14.07 0.33 16.19
C PRO A 130 15.50 0.58 15.69
N GLN A 131 15.76 0.25 14.43
CA GLN A 131 17.00 0.57 13.73
C GLN A 131 16.74 0.70 12.23
N ARG A 132 17.71 1.26 11.50
CA ARG A 132 17.73 1.20 10.03
C ARG A 132 18.19 -0.21 9.61
N PRO A 133 17.34 -1.00 8.93
CA PRO A 133 17.78 -2.30 8.44
C PRO A 133 18.78 -2.16 7.28
N PRO A 134 19.66 -3.14 7.04
CA PRO A 134 20.47 -3.20 5.83
C PRO A 134 19.62 -3.43 4.57
N PRO A 135 20.17 -3.31 3.35
CA PRO A 135 19.50 -3.76 2.14
C PRO A 135 19.09 -5.24 2.23
N GLY A 136 17.86 -5.57 1.83
CA GLY A 136 17.30 -6.90 2.01
C GLY A 136 15.77 -6.95 2.19
N TYR A 137 15.28 -8.11 2.62
CA TYR A 137 13.86 -8.39 2.88
C TYR A 137 13.60 -8.64 4.37
N HIS A 138 12.77 -7.81 4.99
CA HIS A 138 12.53 -7.83 6.44
C HIS A 138 11.05 -7.86 6.78
N ASP A 139 10.70 -8.48 7.90
CA ASP A 139 9.33 -8.59 8.43
C ASP A 139 9.12 -7.55 9.54
N LEU A 140 8.05 -6.76 9.43
CA LEU A 140 7.59 -5.88 10.50
C LEU A 140 6.29 -6.40 11.06
N ARG A 141 6.18 -6.42 12.39
CA ARG A 141 4.92 -6.59 13.10
C ARG A 141 4.67 -5.40 14.00
N LEU A 142 3.54 -4.73 13.78
CA LEU A 142 3.03 -3.69 14.66
C LEU A 142 1.96 -4.30 15.54
N VAL A 143 2.02 -4.01 16.83
CA VAL A 143 1.02 -4.37 17.82
C VAL A 143 0.60 -3.10 18.56
N VAL A 144 -0.70 -2.89 18.71
CA VAL A 144 -1.25 -1.69 19.36
C VAL A 144 -2.37 -2.08 20.30
N ASP A 145 -2.39 -1.43 21.46
CA ASP A 145 -3.42 -1.64 22.46
C ASP A 145 -4.57 -0.66 22.19
N ALA A 146 -5.68 -1.21 21.69
CA ALA A 146 -6.87 -0.45 21.33
C ALA A 146 -8.05 -0.78 22.27
N PRO A 147 -9.05 0.12 22.40
CA PRO A 147 -10.32 -0.22 23.01
C PRO A 147 -10.95 -1.43 22.30
N GLY A 148 -11.25 -2.50 23.05
CA GLY A 148 -11.74 -3.76 22.48
C GLY A 148 -10.65 -4.77 22.11
N GLY A 149 -9.44 -4.60 22.65
CA GLY A 149 -8.38 -5.60 22.63
C GLY A 149 -7.21 -5.24 21.71
N GLU A 150 -6.13 -6.01 21.83
CA GLU A 150 -4.93 -5.88 21.02
C GLU A 150 -5.28 -5.95 19.52
N ARG A 151 -4.67 -5.07 18.72
CA ARG A 151 -4.68 -5.15 17.26
C ARG A 151 -3.27 -5.36 16.79
N SER A 152 -3.11 -6.14 15.72
CA SER A 152 -1.81 -6.39 15.13
C SER A 152 -1.86 -6.32 13.62
N ALA A 153 -0.82 -5.78 13.02
CA ALA A 153 -0.61 -5.71 11.58
C ALA A 153 0.79 -6.18 11.23
N ARG A 154 0.96 -6.69 10.01
CA ARG A 154 2.25 -7.11 9.47
C ARG A 154 2.53 -6.40 8.16
N GLN A 155 3.79 -6.13 7.91
CA GLN A 155 4.26 -5.51 6.67
C GLN A 155 5.59 -6.14 6.25
N ARG A 156 5.76 -6.41 4.96
CA ARG A 156 7.08 -6.68 4.37
C ARG A 156 7.79 -5.36 4.16
N LEU A 157 8.93 -5.17 4.80
CA LEU A 157 9.86 -4.11 4.48
C LEU A 157 10.89 -4.63 3.48
N VAL A 158 10.99 -3.97 2.32
CA VAL A 158 12.04 -4.22 1.33
C VAL A 158 12.99 -3.02 1.34
N MET A 159 14.21 -3.23 1.80
CA MET A 159 15.26 -2.23 1.77
C MET A 159 16.03 -2.38 0.45
N ALA A 160 15.68 -1.55 -0.52
CA ALA A 160 16.30 -1.57 -1.83
C ALA A 160 17.59 -0.74 -1.82
N PRO A 161 18.71 -1.23 -2.39
CA PRO A 161 19.91 -0.42 -2.55
C PRO A 161 19.64 0.80 -3.42
N ARG A 162 20.41 1.86 -3.21
CA ARG A 162 20.29 3.11 -3.97
C ARG A 162 20.55 2.90 -5.45
N ASP A 163 21.65 2.20 -5.73
CA ASP A 163 22.22 2.05 -7.06
C ASP A 163 22.22 0.57 -7.44
N VAL A 164 21.92 0.31 -8.71
CA VAL A 164 22.16 -1.01 -9.30
C VAL A 164 23.65 -1.11 -9.54
N ARG A 165 24.31 -2.14 -9.01
CA ARG A 165 25.71 -2.38 -9.37
C ARG A 165 25.77 -2.69 -10.86
N PRO A 166 26.60 -1.97 -11.65
CA PRO A 166 26.83 -2.36 -13.02
C PRO A 166 27.43 -3.78 -13.03
N PRO A 167 27.17 -4.58 -14.06
CA PRO A 167 27.93 -5.80 -14.23
C PRO A 167 29.41 -5.44 -14.23
N GLU A 168 30.17 -6.03 -13.31
CA GLU A 168 31.61 -5.99 -13.36
C GLU A 168 32.05 -6.65 -14.68
N ASP A 169 32.91 -5.97 -15.45
CA ASP A 169 33.52 -6.58 -16.63
C ASP A 169 34.20 -7.86 -16.16
N VAL A 170 33.56 -8.99 -16.44
CA VAL A 170 34.12 -10.32 -16.20
C VAL A 170 35.31 -10.44 -17.14
N LEU A 171 36.49 -10.05 -16.65
CA LEU A 171 37.79 -10.26 -17.29
C LEU A 171 38.66 -11.15 -16.41
#